data_AF-A0A496ULM8-F1
#
_entry.id   AF-A0A496ULM8-F1
#
_cell.length_a   1.000
_cell.length_b   1.000
_cell.length_c   1.000
_cell.angle_alpha   90.00
_cell.angle_beta   90.00
_cell.angle_gamma   90.00
#
_symmetry.space_group_name_H-M   'P 1'
#
loop_
_entity.id
_entity.type
_entity.pdbx_description
1 polymer ?
#
loop_
_entity_poly.entity_id
_entity_poly.type
_entity_poly.pdbx_seq_one_letter_code
_entity_poly.pdbx_strand_id
1 'polypeptide(L)'
;MLVPVLGSLVREQVLLFIHVHGEGYAREISRYFDASLDSVQKQLKRLKKGSVLLCERKGRTLIYSFNREYPFLNELCRLLDRVSCSLKDTMHTGTPGRRIMQNRRTKRRVNVTVKKYG
;
A
#
# COMPACT_ATOMS: atom_id res chain seq x y z
N MET A 1 -0.16 -13.29 -6.02
CA MET A 1 -1.31 -14.19 -5.73
C MET A 1 -2.64 -13.51 -6.05
N LEU A 2 -2.74 -12.18 -5.92
CA LEU A 2 -3.92 -11.41 -6.35
C LEU A 2 -3.91 -10.98 -7.82
N VAL A 3 -2.80 -11.20 -8.54
CA VAL A 3 -2.68 -10.87 -9.97
C VAL A 3 -3.91 -11.28 -10.80
N PRO A 4 -4.52 -12.48 -10.66
CA PRO A 4 -5.70 -12.85 -11.45
C PRO A 4 -6.93 -11.98 -11.15
N VAL A 5 -7.11 -11.55 -9.89
CA VAL A 5 -8.24 -10.71 -9.46
C VAL A 5 -8.00 -9.23 -9.80
N LEU A 6 -6.77 -8.76 -9.61
CA LEU A 6 -6.39 -7.36 -9.84
C LEU A 6 -5.99 -7.08 -11.29
N GLY A 7 -5.74 -8.11 -12.09
CA GLY A 7 -5.34 -8.02 -13.50
C GLY A 7 -3.94 -7.44 -13.74
N SER A 8 -3.13 -7.22 -12.70
CA SER A 8 -1.78 -6.66 -12.85
C SER A 8 -0.91 -6.92 -11.62
N LEU A 9 0.30 -7.45 -11.85
CA LEU A 9 1.31 -7.64 -10.81
C LEU A 9 1.74 -6.31 -10.16
N VAL A 10 1.99 -5.29 -10.98
CA VAL A 10 2.39 -3.96 -10.48
C VAL A 10 1.31 -3.34 -9.60
N ARG A 11 0.02 -3.62 -9.89
CA ARG A 11 -1.08 -3.14 -9.05
C ARG A 11 -1.10 -3.83 -7.69
N GLU A 12 -0.90 -5.15 -7.66
CA GLU A 12 -0.76 -5.91 -6.41
C GLU A 12 0.42 -5.36 -5.57
N GLN A 13 1.58 -5.17 -6.19
CA GLN A 13 2.77 -4.62 -5.53
C GLN A 13 2.54 -3.23 -4.93
N VAL A 14 1.93 -2.32 -5.70
CA VAL A 14 1.60 -0.96 -5.22
C VAL A 14 0.67 -1.00 -4.01
N LEU A 15 -0.39 -1.81 -4.07
CA LEU A 15 -1.36 -1.92 -2.97
C LEU A 15 -0.73 -2.52 -1.72
N LEU A 16 0.07 -3.58 -1.87
CA LEU A 16 0.80 -4.20 -0.76
C LEU A 16 1.81 -3.23 -0.13
N PHE A 17 2.52 -2.45 -0.95
CA PHE A 17 3.47 -1.45 -0.46
C PHE A 17 2.78 -0.44 0.44
N ILE A 18 1.72 0.20 -0.05
CA ILE A 18 1.01 1.24 0.68
C ILE A 18 0.34 0.65 1.92
N HIS A 19 -0.09 -0.62 1.87
CA HIS A 19 -0.66 -1.31 3.03
C HIS A 19 0.35 -1.53 4.15
N VAL A 20 1.58 -1.90 3.80
CA VAL A 20 2.65 -2.13 4.79
C VAL A 20 3.28 -0.83 5.28
N HIS A 21 3.51 0.13 4.40
CA HIS A 21 4.23 1.37 4.69
C HIS A 21 3.31 2.54 5.09
N GLY A 22 2.00 2.45 4.79
CA GLY A 22 0.99 3.49 5.01
C GLY A 22 0.95 4.55 3.91
N GLU A 23 2.11 4.98 3.42
CA GLU A 23 2.26 5.92 2.31
C GLU A 23 3.46 5.55 1.43
N GLY A 24 3.50 6.09 0.22
CA GLY A 24 4.64 5.86 -0.68
C GLY A 24 4.60 6.73 -1.93
N TYR A 25 5.76 6.89 -2.55
CA TYR A 25 5.89 7.58 -3.84
C TYR A 25 6.37 6.64 -4.95
N ALA A 26 6.04 6.96 -6.20
CA ALA A 26 6.23 6.05 -7.34
C ALA A 26 7.67 5.52 -7.49
N ARG A 27 8.68 6.37 -7.24
CA ARG A 27 10.09 5.99 -7.35
C ARG A 27 10.54 5.03 -6.24
N GLU A 28 9.97 5.14 -5.05
CA GLU A 28 10.25 4.22 -3.94
C GLU A 28 9.69 2.83 -4.26
N ILE A 29 8.42 2.78 -4.66
CA ILE A 29 7.73 1.52 -5.01
C ILE A 29 8.43 0.82 -6.19
N SER A 30 8.79 1.59 -7.22
CA SER A 30 9.54 1.08 -8.37
C SER A 30 10.86 0.44 -7.96
N ARG A 31 11.63 1.07 -7.05
CA ARG A 31 12.88 0.51 -6.54
C ARG A 31 12.68 -0.70 -5.63
N TYR A 32 11.63 -0.70 -4.81
CA TYR A 32 11.37 -1.78 -3.86
C TYR A 32 11.03 -3.10 -4.57
N PHE A 33 10.29 -3.04 -5.67
CA PHE A 33 9.85 -4.23 -6.42
C PHE A 33 10.59 -4.44 -7.75
N ASP A 34 11.61 -3.65 -8.03
CA ASP A 34 12.31 -3.62 -9.32
C ASP A 34 11.34 -3.55 -10.53
N ALA A 35 10.33 -2.70 -10.40
CA ALA A 35 9.27 -2.52 -11.40
C ALA A 35 9.47 -1.23 -12.19
N SER A 36 9.04 -1.20 -13.45
CA SER A 36 9.17 0.01 -14.28
C SER A 36 8.39 1.19 -13.70
N LEU A 37 9.07 2.34 -13.62
CA LEU A 37 8.53 3.54 -13.00
C LEU A 37 7.21 3.99 -13.65
N ASP A 38 7.14 3.94 -14.98
CA ASP A 38 5.95 4.32 -15.74
C ASP A 38 4.74 3.42 -15.43
N SER A 39 4.97 2.12 -15.28
CA SER A 39 3.91 1.17 -14.91
C SER A 39 3.38 1.45 -13.51
N VAL A 40 4.28 1.70 -12.55
CA VAL A 40 3.91 2.07 -11.18
C VAL A 40 3.12 3.37 -11.17
N GLN A 41 3.59 4.41 -11.86
CA GLN A 41 2.88 5.68 -11.98
C GLN A 41 1.50 5.51 -12.62
N LYS A 42 1.37 4.69 -13.66
CA LYS A 42 0.09 4.40 -14.31
C LYS A 42 -0.88 3.71 -13.36
N GLN A 43 -0.43 2.72 -12.57
CA GLN A 43 -1.29 2.06 -11.59
C GLN A 43 -1.70 3.00 -10.45
N LEU A 44 -0.78 3.81 -9.91
CA LEU A 44 -1.08 4.81 -8.89
C LEU A 44 -2.13 5.82 -9.37
N LYS A 45 -1.99 6.34 -10.60
CA LYS A 45 -2.98 7.24 -11.21
C LYS A 45 -4.34 6.56 -11.38
N ARG A 46 -4.38 5.29 -11.77
CA ARG A 46 -5.63 4.51 -11.89
C ARG A 46 -6.33 4.32 -10.55
N LEU A 47 -5.57 3.94 -9.52
CA LEU A 47 -6.10 3.74 -8.16
C LEU A 47 -6.58 5.07 -7.54
N LYS A 48 -5.88 6.17 -7.81
CA LYS A 48 -6.34 7.52 -7.46
C LYS A 48 -7.66 7.86 -8.15
N LYS A 49 -7.78 7.59 -9.46
CA LYS A 49 -9.01 7.85 -10.23
C LYS A 49 -10.21 7.06 -9.69
N GLY A 50 -9.98 5.86 -9.16
CA GLY A 50 -11.00 5.04 -8.50
C GLY A 50 -11.25 5.38 -7.02
N SER A 51 -10.71 6.50 -6.52
CA SER A 51 -10.82 6.93 -5.12
C SER A 51 -10.29 5.94 -4.07
N VAL A 52 -9.52 4.94 -4.49
CA VAL A 52 -8.87 3.96 -3.58
C VAL A 52 -7.68 4.60 -2.87
N LEU A 53 -6.91 5.41 -3.62
CA LEU A 53 -5.77 6.15 -3.10
C LEU A 53 -6.03 7.66 -3.14
N LEU A 54 -5.54 8.36 -2.13
CA LEU A 54 -5.34 9.79 -2.15
C LEU A 54 -3.93 10.11 -2.63
N CYS A 55 -3.75 11.33 -3.09
CA CYS A 55 -2.47 11.83 -3.57
C CYS A 55 -2.24 13.22 -3.00
N GLU A 56 -1.17 13.38 -2.25
CA GLU A 56 -0.74 14.66 -1.68
C GLU A 56 0.58 15.08 -2.31
N ARG A 57 0.72 16.37 -2.59
CA ARG A 57 1.94 16.92 -3.17
C ARG A 57 2.83 17.47 -2.06
N LYS A 58 3.98 16.82 -1.85
CA LYS A 58 5.03 17.26 -0.92
C LYS A 58 6.20 17.80 -1.73
N GLY A 59 6.19 19.12 -1.96
CA GLY A 59 7.16 19.80 -2.81
C GLY A 59 7.03 19.39 -4.29
N ARG A 60 8.02 18.67 -4.82
CA ARG A 60 8.04 18.12 -6.19
C ARG A 60 7.59 16.66 -6.26
N THR A 61 7.38 16.01 -5.12
CA THR A 61 7.05 14.58 -5.04
C THR A 61 5.57 14.39 -4.74
N LEU A 62 4.94 13.45 -5.44
CA LEU A 62 3.58 13.00 -5.14
C LEU A 62 3.65 11.80 -4.21
N ILE A 63 3.02 11.92 -3.05
CA ILE A 63 2.90 10.86 -2.05
C ILE A 63 1.48 10.31 -2.14
N TYR A 64 1.37 9.00 -2.16
CA TYR A 64 0.10 8.28 -2.24
C TYR A 64 -0.16 7.54 -0.93
N SER A 65 -1.41 7.57 -0.49
CA SER A 65 -1.89 6.88 0.71
C SER A 65 -3.29 6.35 0.47
N PHE A 66 -3.76 5.42 1.31
CA PHE A 66 -5.14 4.94 1.19
C PHE A 66 -6.16 6.04 1.53
N ASN A 67 -7.24 6.08 0.75
CA ASN A 67 -8.37 6.93 1.05
C ASN A 67 -9.22 6.32 2.17
N ARG A 68 -9.26 6.97 3.33
CA ARG A 68 -10.06 6.51 4.49
C ARG A 68 -11.56 6.57 4.23
N GLU A 69 -12.01 7.37 3.27
CA GLU A 69 -13.41 7.50 2.88
C GLU A 69 -13.83 6.44 1.85
N TYR A 70 -12.90 5.59 1.39
CA TYR A 70 -13.23 4.54 0.43
C TYR A 70 -14.08 3.46 1.12
N PRO A 71 -15.32 3.19 0.64
CA PRO A 71 -16.26 2.32 1.33
C PRO A 71 -15.76 0.90 1.61
N PHE A 72 -14.94 0.36 0.71
CA PHE A 72 -14.42 -1.01 0.79
C PHE A 72 -12.97 -1.08 1.28
N LEU A 73 -12.47 -0.02 1.94
CA LEU A 73 -11.08 0.02 2.38
C LEU A 73 -10.79 -1.11 3.38
N ASN A 74 -11.69 -1.34 4.33
CA ASN A 74 -11.51 -2.34 5.38
C ASN A 74 -11.42 -3.75 4.78
N GLU A 75 -12.28 -4.08 3.83
CA GLU A 75 -12.30 -5.35 3.11
C GLU A 75 -11.03 -5.53 2.29
N LEU A 76 -10.60 -4.47 1.58
CA LEU A 76 -9.36 -4.47 0.81
C LEU A 76 -8.15 -4.71 1.71
N CYS A 77 -8.03 -3.99 2.82
CA CYS A 77 -6.95 -4.17 3.79
C CYS A 77 -6.94 -5.59 4.37
N ARG A 78 -8.11 -6.14 4.73
CA ARG A 78 -8.21 -7.53 5.20
C ARG A 78 -7.75 -8.55 4.16
N LEU A 79 -8.08 -8.34 2.88
CA LEU A 79 -7.61 -9.18 1.79
C LEU A 79 -6.07 -9.11 1.67
N LEU A 80 -5.49 -7.90 1.70
CA LEU A 80 -4.05 -7.68 1.63
C LEU A 80 -3.31 -8.28 2.85
N ASP A 81 -3.91 -8.23 4.03
CA ASP A 81 -3.38 -8.85 5.25
C ASP A 81 -3.30 -10.38 5.10
N ARG A 82 -4.34 -11.02 4.57
CA ARG A 82 -4.34 -12.47 4.34
C ARG A 82 -3.25 -12.90 3.37
N VAL A 83 -3.07 -12.15 2.28
CA VAL A 83 -2.00 -12.39 1.31
C VAL A 83 -0.62 -12.23 1.96
N SER A 84 -0.45 -11.19 2.78
CA SER A 84 0.81 -10.93 3.49
C SER A 84 1.13 -12.01 4.54
N CYS A 85 0.13 -12.58 5.21
CA CYS A 85 0.32 -13.70 6.14
C CYS A 85 0.62 -15.02 5.43
N SER A 86 -0.08 -15.33 4.33
CA SER A 86 0.17 -16.55 3.57
C SER A 86 1.61 -16.62 3.04
N LEU A 87 2.21 -15.47 2.68
CA LEU A 87 3.63 -15.37 2.31
C LEU A 87 4.61 -15.61 3.48
N LYS A 88 4.18 -15.45 4.73
CA LYS A 88 5.00 -15.71 5.93
C LYS A 88 4.91 -17.18 6.35
N ASP A 89 3.76 -17.82 6.09
CA ASP A 89 3.51 -19.21 6.45
C ASP A 89 4.34 -20.17 5.59
N THR A 90 4.60 -19.82 4.32
CA THR A 90 5.49 -20.59 3.43
C THR A 90 6.97 -20.56 3.83
N MET A 91 7.36 -19.73 4.81
CA MET A 91 8.75 -19.65 5.31
C MET A 91 8.99 -20.49 6.57
N HIS A 92 7.98 -21.23 7.07
CA HIS A 92 8.12 -22.07 8.28
C HIS A 92 8.35 -23.56 7.99
N THR A 93 8.39 -24.00 6.73
CA THR A 93 8.89 -25.34 6.38
C THR A 93 10.36 -25.25 5.97
N GLY A 94 11.24 -25.16 6.97
CA GLY A 94 12.69 -25.38 6.83
C GLY A 94 13.56 -24.12 6.82
N THR A 95 14.35 -23.97 7.88
CA THR A 95 15.54 -23.08 8.08
C THR A 95 15.28 -21.77 8.85
N PRO A 96 15.79 -21.63 10.09
CA PRO A 96 15.64 -20.40 10.88
C PRO A 96 16.69 -19.36 10.42
N GLY A 97 16.29 -18.37 9.64
CA GLY A 97 17.28 -17.43 9.11
C GLY A 97 16.77 -16.18 8.39
N ARG A 98 15.92 -15.37 9.05
CA ARG A 98 15.97 -13.88 9.03
C ARG A 98 14.72 -13.31 9.68
N ARG A 99 14.91 -12.65 10.83
CA ARG A 99 13.91 -11.83 11.49
C ARG A 99 13.47 -10.70 10.56
N ILE A 100 12.32 -10.85 9.90
CA ILE A 100 11.57 -9.68 9.43
C ILE A 100 10.97 -9.06 10.69
N MET A 101 11.56 -7.95 11.15
CA MET A 101 11.06 -7.17 12.27
C MET A 101 9.62 -6.74 11.96
N GLN A 102 8.66 -7.38 12.63
CA GLN A 102 7.29 -6.89 12.69
C GLN A 102 7.33 -5.60 13.50
N ASN A 103 7.21 -4.45 12.83
CA ASN A 103 7.06 -3.18 13.50
C ASN A 103 5.63 -3.11 14.08
N ARG A 104 5.42 -3.80 15.22
CA ARG A 104 4.28 -3.62 16.11
C ARG A 104 4.38 -2.25 16.78
N ARG A 105 4.15 -1.15 16.07
CA ARG A 105 4.01 0.17 16.70
C ARG A 105 2.84 0.97 16.13
N THR A 106 1.78 0.96 16.95
CA THR A 106 0.83 2.05 17.27
C THR A 106 -0.29 2.39 16.29
N LYS A 107 -1.50 1.94 16.68
CA LYS A 107 -2.71 2.78 16.71
C LYS A 107 -2.34 4.21 17.17
N ARG A 108 -2.16 5.15 16.25
CA ARG A 108 -2.28 6.57 16.56
C ARG A 108 -3.64 7.03 16.06
N ARG A 109 -4.54 7.30 17.02
CA ARG A 109 -5.68 8.21 16.80
C ARG A 109 -5.09 9.51 16.26
N VAL A 110 -5.25 9.76 14.97
CA VAL A 110 -5.06 11.10 14.44
C VAL A 110 -6.40 11.78 14.57
N ASN A 111 -6.53 12.62 15.61
CA ASN A 111 -7.58 13.63 15.67
C ASN A 111 -7.40 14.52 14.44
N VAL A 112 -8.29 14.39 13.47
CA VAL A 112 -8.36 15.34 12.35
C VAL A 112 -9.13 16.54 12.87
N THR A 113 -8.40 17.59 13.22
CA THR A 113 -8.99 18.91 13.48
C THR A 113 -9.55 19.45 12.15
N VAL A 114 -10.88 19.47 12.05
CA VAL A 114 -11.60 20.17 10.97
C VAL A 114 -11.34 21.66 11.14
N LYS A 115 -10.54 22.27 10.25
CA LYS A 115 -10.50 23.73 10.12
C LYS A 115 -11.78 24.18 9.41
N LYS A 116 -12.70 24.78 10.18
CA LYS A 116 -13.76 25.65 9.65
C LYS A 116 -13.09 26.88 9.03
N TYR A 117 -13.32 27.14 7.75
CA TYR A 117 -13.16 28.48 7.21
C TYR A 117 -14.52 29.15 7.28
N GLY A 118 -14.58 30.23 8.05
CA GLY A 118 -15.65 31.23 7.98
C GLY A 118 -15.38 32.24 6.88
#